data_AF-A0A9W3SSZ6-F1
#
_entry.id   AF-A0A9W3SSZ6-F1
#
_cell.length_a   1.000
_cell.length_b   1.000
_cell.length_c   1.000
_cell.angle_alpha   90.00
_cell.angle_beta   90.00
_cell.angle_gamma   90.00
#
_symmetry.space_group_name_H-M   'P 1'
#
loop_
_entity.id
_entity.type
_entity.pdbx_description
1 polymer ?
#
loop_
_entity_poly.entity_id
_entity_poly.type
_entity_poly.pdbx_seq_one_letter_code
_entity_poly.pdbx_strand_id
1 'polypeptide(L)'
;MFSNIELVLDAKASLAEGPCWNGKKQLLYWVDIMERKLCIYNPTANTNRVIVLNQQIGCVVPYLEDVLLLAMENGFYSINVNTEKLTHIFDPEPHLIENRFNDGKCDPAGRFWAGSTDTYGMNAAGSLYCLHNNLSVEKKVSHVNTSNGIAWSPDHTYFYFIDTPTKKVVRYQYNIRTGDIHNPSDVIIFSENDGLPDGMTIDEEGCLWIAHWGGSKITRWNPSTGEQILSIPIPALYVTSCTFGGPNLTDLYVTTARTRMTDDELKEYPHAGGIFRIQTNVKGCPTYSFCNKNIGAETI
;
A
#
# COMPACT_ATOMS: atom_id res chain seq x y z
N MET A 1 -4.67 25.89 3.17
CA MET A 1 -6.00 25.26 3.06
C MET A 1 -5.91 24.32 1.88
N PHE A 2 -5.94 23.00 2.10
CA PHE A 2 -5.85 22.05 0.99
C PHE A 2 -7.09 22.19 0.11
N SER A 3 -6.85 22.28 -1.20
CA SER A 3 -7.85 22.31 -2.26
C SER A 3 -8.69 21.02 -2.26
N ASN A 4 -9.94 21.15 -2.72
CA ASN A 4 -11.01 20.14 -2.78
C ASN A 4 -10.55 18.67 -2.79
N ILE A 5 -11.10 17.88 -1.86
CA ILE A 5 -11.10 16.42 -1.94
C ILE A 5 -12.05 16.04 -3.08
N GLU A 6 -11.51 15.40 -4.11
CA GLU A 6 -12.25 15.03 -5.32
C GLU A 6 -12.45 13.51 -5.36
N LEU A 7 -13.68 13.07 -5.63
CA LEU A 7 -13.94 11.67 -5.98
C LEU A 7 -13.58 11.47 -7.46
N VAL A 8 -12.45 10.80 -7.71
CA VAL A 8 -11.95 10.58 -9.08
C VAL A 8 -12.46 9.27 -9.69
N LEU A 9 -12.84 8.31 -8.84
CA LEU A 9 -13.45 7.05 -9.26
C LEU A 9 -14.41 6.56 -8.20
N ASP A 10 -15.72 6.52 -8.51
CA ASP A 10 -16.73 5.93 -7.63
C ASP A 10 -16.80 4.41 -7.82
N ALA A 11 -15.72 3.71 -7.46
CA ALA A 11 -15.57 2.27 -7.71
C ALA A 11 -16.52 1.39 -6.88
N LYS A 12 -17.06 1.93 -5.78
CA LYS A 12 -17.83 1.18 -4.76
C LYS A 12 -17.10 -0.09 -4.32
N ALA A 13 -15.76 -0.04 -4.25
CA ALA A 13 -14.93 -1.19 -3.94
C ALA A 13 -15.26 -1.78 -2.57
N SER A 14 -15.16 -3.10 -2.46
CA SER A 14 -15.34 -3.78 -1.18
C SER A 14 -14.19 -3.42 -0.24
N LEU A 15 -12.95 -3.56 -0.72
CA LEU A 15 -11.74 -3.15 -0.01
C LEU A 15 -10.71 -2.63 -1.01
N ALA A 16 -10.82 -1.37 -1.44
CA ALA A 16 -9.79 -0.76 -2.28
C ALA A 16 -8.52 -0.56 -1.46
N GLU A 17 -7.39 -1.01 -1.99
CA GLU A 17 -6.11 -1.05 -1.28
C GLU A 17 -4.91 -0.94 -2.23
N GLY A 18 -3.71 -0.87 -1.65
CA GLY A 18 -2.43 -0.92 -2.34
C GLY A 18 -2.30 0.08 -3.51
N PRO A 19 -2.70 1.36 -3.36
CA PRO A 19 -2.57 2.33 -4.44
C PRO A 19 -1.08 2.54 -4.76
N CYS A 20 -0.71 2.34 -6.02
CA CYS A 20 0.66 2.40 -6.51
C CYS A 20 0.74 3.23 -7.80
N TRP A 21 1.47 4.32 -7.78
CA TRP A 21 1.56 5.24 -8.92
C TRP A 21 2.68 4.85 -9.87
N ASN A 22 2.34 4.62 -11.15
CA ASN A 22 3.32 4.48 -12.21
C ASN A 22 3.62 5.85 -12.84
N GLY A 23 4.69 6.50 -12.40
CA GLY A 23 5.08 7.81 -12.91
C GLY A 23 5.43 7.87 -14.40
N LYS A 24 5.87 6.75 -15.00
CA LYS A 24 6.18 6.71 -16.44
C LYS A 24 4.90 6.64 -17.28
N LYS A 25 3.95 5.80 -16.88
CA LYS A 25 2.69 5.59 -17.59
C LYS A 25 1.59 6.58 -17.19
N GLN A 26 1.79 7.31 -16.09
CA GLN A 26 0.77 8.16 -15.45
C GLN A 26 -0.51 7.39 -15.11
N LEU A 27 -0.34 6.18 -14.56
CA LEU A 27 -1.42 5.28 -14.17
C LEU A 27 -1.39 5.03 -12.67
N LEU A 28 -2.57 4.90 -12.07
CA LEU A 28 -2.73 4.42 -10.70
C LEU A 28 -3.12 2.95 -10.73
N TYR A 29 -2.24 2.08 -10.24
CA TYR A 29 -2.60 0.71 -9.91
C TYR A 29 -3.20 0.66 -8.51
N TRP A 30 -4.19 -0.18 -8.30
CA TRP A 30 -4.79 -0.45 -7.00
C TRP A 30 -5.48 -1.81 -7.04
N VAL A 31 -5.87 -2.35 -5.89
CA VAL A 31 -6.54 -3.65 -5.80
C VAL A 31 -7.86 -3.54 -5.05
N ASP A 32 -8.84 -4.36 -5.40
CA ASP A 32 -9.97 -4.65 -4.50
C ASP A 32 -9.74 -6.05 -3.93
N ILE A 33 -9.23 -6.10 -2.69
CA ILE A 33 -8.73 -7.33 -2.07
C ILE A 33 -9.83 -8.39 -2.01
N MET A 34 -11.00 -8.00 -1.50
CA MET A 34 -12.12 -8.92 -1.26
C MET A 34 -12.73 -9.42 -2.57
N GLU A 35 -12.65 -8.62 -3.62
CA GLU A 35 -13.21 -8.93 -4.93
C GLU A 35 -12.18 -9.56 -5.90
N ARG A 36 -10.93 -9.74 -5.46
CA ARG A 36 -9.83 -10.33 -6.25
C ARG A 36 -9.57 -9.56 -7.55
N LYS A 37 -9.63 -8.23 -7.50
CA LYS A 37 -9.47 -7.37 -8.68
C LYS A 37 -8.14 -6.64 -8.62
N LEU A 38 -7.37 -6.74 -9.69
CA LEU A 38 -6.33 -5.78 -10.03
C LEU A 38 -6.95 -4.69 -10.88
N CYS A 39 -6.79 -3.43 -10.47
CA CYS A 39 -7.37 -2.28 -11.13
C CYS A 39 -6.27 -1.34 -11.65
N ILE A 40 -6.51 -0.79 -12.84
CA ILE A 40 -5.61 0.13 -13.54
C ILE A 40 -6.41 1.37 -13.91
N TYR A 41 -6.30 2.42 -13.09
CA TYR A 41 -6.96 3.69 -13.31
C TYR A 41 -6.05 4.64 -14.11
N ASN A 42 -6.60 5.20 -15.19
CA ASN A 42 -5.98 6.25 -15.99
C ASN A 42 -6.70 7.57 -15.69
N PRO A 43 -6.08 8.50 -14.94
CA PRO A 43 -6.71 9.78 -14.61
C PRO A 43 -6.97 10.67 -15.82
N THR A 44 -6.11 10.62 -16.84
CA THR A 44 -6.26 11.46 -18.04
C THR A 44 -7.40 10.99 -18.94
N ALA A 45 -7.54 9.68 -19.12
CA ALA A 45 -8.63 9.10 -19.90
C ALA A 45 -9.93 8.92 -19.09
N ASN A 46 -9.86 9.07 -17.75
CA ASN A 46 -10.91 8.72 -16.80
C ASN A 46 -11.47 7.31 -17.01
N THR A 47 -10.58 6.33 -17.17
CA THR A 47 -10.94 4.92 -17.36
C THR A 47 -10.34 4.06 -16.26
N ASN A 48 -11.06 3.02 -15.84
CA ASN A 48 -10.55 2.01 -14.92
C ASN A 48 -10.65 0.62 -15.57
N ARG A 49 -9.51 0.04 -15.95
CA ARG A 49 -9.44 -1.35 -16.41
C ARG A 49 -9.38 -2.27 -15.18
N VAL A 50 -10.09 -3.38 -15.24
CA VAL A 50 -10.14 -4.39 -14.17
C VAL A 50 -9.72 -5.74 -14.72
N ILE A 51 -8.83 -6.43 -14.00
CA ILE A 51 -8.44 -7.82 -14.23
C ILE A 51 -8.87 -8.60 -12.98
N VAL A 52 -9.75 -9.60 -13.17
CA VAL A 52 -10.24 -10.44 -12.07
C VAL A 52 -9.38 -11.69 -11.97
N LEU A 53 -8.82 -11.95 -10.79
CA LEU A 53 -7.99 -13.10 -10.50
C LEU A 53 -8.73 -14.12 -9.62
N ASN A 54 -8.12 -15.29 -9.42
CA ASN A 54 -8.71 -16.41 -8.70
C ASN A 54 -8.41 -16.43 -7.19
N GLN A 55 -7.59 -15.51 -6.69
CA GLN A 55 -7.25 -15.38 -5.27
C GLN A 55 -7.10 -13.90 -4.90
N GLN A 56 -7.09 -13.60 -3.61
CA GLN A 56 -6.98 -12.22 -3.12
C GLN A 56 -5.61 -11.63 -3.49
N ILE A 57 -5.60 -10.32 -3.73
CA ILE A 57 -4.40 -9.56 -4.09
C ILE A 57 -4.24 -8.52 -2.98
N GLY A 58 -3.16 -8.59 -2.22
CA GLY A 58 -2.89 -7.62 -1.16
C GLY A 58 -2.36 -6.31 -1.72
N CYS A 59 -1.33 -6.39 -2.58
CA CYS A 59 -0.69 -5.21 -3.16
C CYS A 59 -0.10 -5.49 -4.54
N VAL A 60 0.21 -4.40 -5.25
CA VAL A 60 0.73 -4.40 -6.62
C VAL A 60 1.87 -3.39 -6.77
N VAL A 61 2.92 -3.78 -7.49
CA VAL A 61 4.05 -2.90 -7.82
C VAL A 61 4.45 -3.02 -9.30
N PRO A 62 4.93 -1.94 -9.95
CA PRO A 62 5.44 -2.01 -11.31
C PRO A 62 6.75 -2.81 -11.36
N TYR A 63 7.00 -3.52 -12.46
CA TYR A 63 8.27 -4.20 -12.70
C TYR A 63 8.86 -3.84 -14.07
N LEU A 64 8.28 -4.33 -15.15
CA LEU A 64 8.66 -4.01 -16.52
C LEU A 64 7.54 -3.20 -17.17
N GLU A 65 7.70 -2.86 -18.47
CA GLU A 65 6.72 -2.04 -19.18
C GLU A 65 5.28 -2.53 -18.96
N ASP A 66 5.00 -3.79 -19.32
CA ASP A 66 3.67 -4.38 -19.20
C ASP A 66 3.58 -5.48 -18.15
N VAL A 67 4.56 -5.56 -17.24
CA VAL A 67 4.61 -6.57 -16.19
C VAL A 67 4.56 -5.90 -14.82
N LEU A 68 3.62 -6.36 -14.00
CA LEU A 68 3.51 -5.99 -12.58
C LEU A 68 3.90 -7.19 -11.72
N LEU A 69 4.33 -6.92 -10.48
CA LEU A 69 4.38 -7.94 -9.44
C LEU A 69 3.21 -7.75 -8.47
N LEU A 70 2.69 -8.87 -7.98
CA LEU A 70 1.60 -8.97 -7.04
C LEU A 70 2.06 -9.77 -5.83
N ALA A 71 1.67 -9.33 -4.63
CA ALA A 71 1.68 -10.18 -3.45
C ALA A 71 0.24 -10.58 -3.17
N MET A 72 -0.04 -11.88 -3.24
CA MET A 72 -1.38 -12.46 -3.28
C MET A 72 -1.61 -13.36 -2.07
N GLU A 73 -2.74 -14.05 -2.00
CA GLU A 73 -3.05 -15.00 -0.93
C GLU A 73 -1.92 -16.03 -0.74
N ASN A 74 -1.48 -16.64 -1.84
CA ASN A 74 -0.54 -17.77 -1.82
C ASN A 74 0.82 -17.41 -2.45
N GLY A 75 1.37 -16.24 -2.13
CA GLY A 75 2.73 -15.89 -2.52
C GLY A 75 2.87 -14.70 -3.46
N PHE A 76 4.07 -14.57 -4.03
CA PHE A 76 4.42 -13.56 -5.02
C PHE A 76 4.18 -14.07 -6.44
N TYR A 77 3.67 -13.19 -7.29
CA TYR A 77 3.37 -13.47 -8.70
C TYR A 77 3.84 -12.34 -9.61
N SER A 78 4.12 -12.64 -10.87
CA SER A 78 4.13 -11.65 -11.96
C SER A 78 2.83 -11.73 -12.74
N ILE A 79 2.41 -10.60 -13.32
CA ILE A 79 1.32 -10.57 -14.30
C ILE A 79 1.71 -9.69 -15.47
N ASN A 80 1.55 -10.21 -16.69
CA ASN A 80 1.59 -9.40 -17.90
C ASN A 80 0.20 -8.81 -18.15
N VAL A 81 0.04 -7.49 -18.07
CA VAL A 81 -1.28 -6.85 -18.13
C VAL A 81 -1.93 -6.89 -19.52
N ASN A 82 -1.18 -7.14 -20.59
CA ASN A 82 -1.76 -7.23 -21.94
C ASN A 82 -2.33 -8.62 -22.23
N THR A 83 -1.65 -9.66 -21.75
CA THR A 83 -2.06 -11.06 -21.94
C THR A 83 -2.85 -11.63 -20.77
N GLU A 84 -2.83 -10.94 -19.62
CA GLU A 84 -3.36 -11.38 -18.33
C GLU A 84 -2.77 -12.71 -17.85
N LYS A 85 -1.60 -13.09 -18.40
CA LYS A 85 -0.83 -14.26 -17.95
C LYS A 85 -0.25 -13.96 -16.58
N LEU A 86 -0.67 -14.76 -15.60
CA LEU A 86 -0.19 -14.76 -14.22
C LEU A 86 0.85 -15.88 -14.05
N THR A 87 2.03 -15.58 -13.49
CA THR A 87 3.06 -16.58 -13.19
C THR A 87 3.45 -16.53 -11.72
N HIS A 88 3.42 -17.69 -11.06
CA HIS A 88 3.86 -17.83 -9.67
C HIS A 88 5.39 -17.71 -9.56
N ILE A 89 5.84 -16.94 -8.57
CA ILE A 89 7.27 -16.74 -8.27
C ILE A 89 7.65 -17.59 -7.05
N PHE A 90 7.07 -17.30 -5.89
CA PHE A 90 7.42 -17.96 -4.65
C PHE A 90 6.37 -17.71 -3.55
N ASP A 91 6.05 -18.75 -2.78
CA ASP A 91 5.21 -18.66 -1.59
C ASP A 91 6.08 -18.91 -0.34
N PRO A 92 6.30 -17.91 0.54
CA PRO A 92 7.05 -18.10 1.78
C PRO A 92 6.23 -18.74 2.91
N GLU A 93 4.90 -18.83 2.79
CA GLU A 93 3.99 -19.27 3.84
C GLU A 93 3.03 -20.42 3.42
N PRO A 94 3.43 -21.44 2.63
CA PRO A 94 2.51 -22.46 2.12
C PRO A 94 1.88 -23.34 3.21
N HIS A 95 2.37 -23.24 4.45
CA HIS A 95 1.88 -23.94 5.63
C HIS A 95 0.85 -23.13 6.44
N LEU A 96 0.66 -21.84 6.14
CA LEU A 96 -0.27 -20.93 6.81
C LEU A 96 -1.46 -20.64 5.88
N ILE A 97 -2.34 -21.61 5.73
CA ILE A 97 -3.45 -21.57 4.75
C ILE A 97 -4.50 -20.47 5.01
N GLU A 98 -4.50 -19.87 6.20
CA GLU A 98 -5.39 -18.76 6.58
C GLU A 98 -4.70 -17.39 6.45
N ASN A 99 -3.43 -17.37 6.02
CA ASN A 99 -2.71 -16.14 5.77
C ASN A 99 -2.92 -15.68 4.32
N ARG A 100 -2.80 -14.36 4.14
CA ARG A 100 -2.66 -13.73 2.83
C ARG A 100 -1.68 -12.56 2.93
N PHE A 101 -1.08 -12.16 1.83
CA PHE A 101 -0.44 -10.84 1.77
C PHE A 101 -1.48 -9.71 1.92
N ASN A 102 -1.05 -8.62 2.56
CA ASN A 102 -1.84 -7.42 2.80
C ASN A 102 -1.15 -6.22 2.12
N ASP A 103 -0.50 -5.30 2.84
CA ASP A 103 0.19 -4.17 2.18
C ASP A 103 1.61 -4.52 1.71
N GLY A 104 2.12 -3.74 0.75
CA GLY A 104 3.45 -3.87 0.20
C GLY A 104 3.82 -2.83 -0.85
N LYS A 105 5.11 -2.57 -0.98
CA LYS A 105 5.73 -1.56 -1.86
C LYS A 105 7.15 -1.97 -2.24
N CYS A 106 7.65 -1.37 -3.32
CA CYS A 106 9.07 -1.46 -3.61
C CYS A 106 9.88 -0.46 -2.80
N ASP A 107 11.04 -0.93 -2.33
CA ASP A 107 12.02 -0.06 -1.68
C ASP A 107 12.85 0.73 -2.71
N PRO A 108 13.68 1.70 -2.27
CA PRO A 108 14.53 2.48 -3.17
C PRO A 108 15.57 1.67 -3.99
N ALA A 109 15.85 0.43 -3.59
CA ALA A 109 16.76 -0.47 -4.31
C ALA A 109 16.01 -1.39 -5.32
N GLY A 110 14.69 -1.25 -5.41
CA GLY A 110 13.84 -2.03 -6.30
C GLY A 110 13.57 -3.44 -5.82
N ARG A 111 13.61 -3.71 -4.50
CA ARG A 111 13.12 -4.96 -3.90
C ARG A 111 11.64 -4.83 -3.58
N PHE A 112 10.88 -5.92 -3.71
CA PHE A 112 9.44 -5.89 -3.40
C PHE A 112 9.20 -6.37 -1.97
N TRP A 113 8.75 -5.46 -1.10
CA TRP A 113 8.39 -5.77 0.27
C TRP A 113 6.88 -5.93 0.38
N ALA A 114 6.43 -7.00 1.01
CA ALA A 114 5.03 -7.24 1.29
C ALA A 114 4.94 -8.03 2.59
N GLY A 115 3.91 -7.76 3.40
CA GLY A 115 3.69 -8.55 4.61
C GLY A 115 2.31 -9.14 4.68
N SER A 116 2.21 -10.22 5.45
CA SER A 116 1.00 -11.02 5.57
C SER A 116 0.18 -10.68 6.81
N THR A 117 -1.06 -11.15 6.78
CA THR A 117 -2.03 -11.11 7.88
C THR A 117 -2.79 -12.43 7.88
N ASP A 118 -3.25 -12.87 9.04
CA ASP A 118 -4.21 -13.96 9.13
C ASP A 118 -5.64 -13.45 8.87
N THR A 119 -6.59 -14.38 8.73
CA THR A 119 -8.03 -14.11 8.55
C THR A 119 -8.59 -13.10 9.57
N TYR A 120 -8.13 -13.12 10.82
CA TYR A 120 -8.61 -12.23 11.87
C TYR A 120 -7.79 -10.94 12.01
N GLY A 121 -6.53 -10.94 11.60
CA GLY A 121 -5.59 -9.82 11.74
C GLY A 121 -5.20 -9.54 13.19
N MET A 122 -5.19 -10.57 14.06
CA MET A 122 -4.95 -10.40 15.51
C MET A 122 -4.14 -11.55 16.14
N ASN A 123 -3.78 -12.59 15.39
CA ASN A 123 -3.14 -13.78 15.94
C ASN A 123 -1.61 -13.75 15.85
N ALA A 124 -1.02 -12.63 15.42
CA ALA A 124 0.41 -12.51 15.18
C ALA A 124 0.98 -13.64 14.29
N ALA A 125 0.20 -14.12 13.32
CA ALA A 125 0.59 -15.20 12.43
C ALA A 125 1.19 -14.69 11.10
N GLY A 126 1.12 -13.38 10.85
CA GLY A 126 1.73 -12.75 9.69
C GLY A 126 3.23 -12.50 9.86
N SER A 127 3.87 -12.10 8.77
CA SER A 127 5.27 -11.70 8.72
C SER A 127 5.48 -10.66 7.60
N LEU A 128 6.47 -9.79 7.75
CA LEU A 128 6.94 -8.92 6.67
C LEU A 128 8.05 -9.62 5.89
N TYR A 129 7.94 -9.65 4.57
CA TYR A 129 8.91 -10.26 3.66
C TYR A 129 9.50 -9.24 2.69
N CYS A 130 10.69 -9.55 2.20
CA CYS A 130 11.36 -8.86 1.11
C CYS A 130 11.71 -9.86 0.00
N LEU A 131 11.07 -9.71 -1.16
CA LEU A 131 11.48 -10.36 -2.41
C LEU A 131 12.63 -9.56 -3.01
N HIS A 132 13.82 -10.15 -2.98
CA HIS A 132 15.04 -9.56 -3.53
C HIS A 132 15.07 -9.63 -5.06
N ASN A 133 15.92 -8.80 -5.65
CA ASN A 133 16.06 -8.66 -7.11
C ASN A 133 16.57 -9.94 -7.80
N ASN A 134 17.06 -10.92 -7.06
CA ASN A 134 17.44 -12.26 -7.54
C ASN A 134 16.32 -13.31 -7.35
N LEU A 135 15.12 -12.86 -6.98
CA LEU A 135 13.94 -13.65 -6.63
C LEU A 135 14.04 -14.47 -5.33
N SER A 136 15.09 -14.32 -4.52
CA SER A 136 15.08 -14.90 -3.17
C SER A 136 14.16 -14.10 -2.25
N VAL A 137 13.39 -14.79 -1.42
CA VAL A 137 12.52 -14.16 -0.42
C VAL A 137 13.13 -14.28 0.96
N GLU A 138 13.15 -13.18 1.70
CA GLU A 138 13.67 -13.13 3.06
C GLU A 138 12.60 -12.59 4.02
N LYS A 139 12.43 -13.25 5.17
CA LYS A 139 11.59 -12.75 6.26
C LYS A 139 12.33 -11.65 7.01
N LYS A 140 11.69 -10.49 7.17
CA LYS A 140 12.27 -9.30 7.80
C LYS A 140 11.67 -9.00 9.18
N VAL A 141 10.38 -9.25 9.36
CA VAL A 141 9.69 -9.16 10.66
C VAL A 141 8.78 -10.36 10.82
N SER A 142 8.80 -10.99 12.00
CA SER A 142 7.90 -12.09 12.38
C SER A 142 6.84 -11.60 13.37
N HIS A 143 5.81 -12.41 13.61
CA HIS A 143 4.77 -12.14 14.60
C HIS A 143 3.98 -10.84 14.35
N VAL A 144 3.68 -10.59 13.08
CA VAL A 144 2.87 -9.45 12.65
C VAL A 144 1.41 -9.82 12.72
N ASN A 145 0.56 -8.93 13.24
CA ASN A 145 -0.88 -9.16 13.28
C ASN A 145 -1.51 -8.85 11.92
N THR A 146 -1.43 -7.58 11.51
CA THR A 146 -1.90 -7.10 10.21
C THR A 146 -0.82 -6.20 9.61
N SER A 147 -0.02 -6.76 8.70
CA SER A 147 1.03 -6.00 8.02
C SER A 147 0.42 -4.90 7.15
N ASN A 148 0.76 -3.66 7.44
CA ASN A 148 0.20 -2.50 6.75
C ASN A 148 1.29 -1.48 6.41
N GLY A 149 0.92 -0.20 6.32
CA GLY A 149 1.70 0.88 5.74
C GLY A 149 3.22 0.76 5.88
N ILE A 150 3.90 0.79 4.73
CA ILE A 150 5.36 0.85 4.65
C ILE A 150 5.86 2.07 3.88
N ALA A 151 6.99 2.63 4.33
CA ALA A 151 7.68 3.71 3.64
C ALA A 151 9.19 3.71 3.95
N TRP A 152 9.96 4.41 3.12
CA TRP A 152 11.39 4.66 3.36
C TRP A 152 11.64 6.16 3.38
N SER A 153 12.55 6.60 4.26
CA SER A 153 12.93 8.02 4.31
C SER A 153 13.57 8.48 2.99
N PRO A 154 13.48 9.79 2.63
CA PRO A 154 13.99 10.28 1.35
C PRO A 154 15.51 10.10 1.17
N ASP A 155 16.25 10.06 2.28
CA ASP A 155 17.69 9.81 2.34
C ASP A 155 18.06 8.31 2.40
N HIS A 156 17.05 7.43 2.36
CA HIS A 156 17.18 5.96 2.34
C HIS A 156 17.90 5.37 3.56
N THR A 157 17.79 6.01 4.72
CA THR A 157 18.40 5.55 5.98
C THR A 157 17.41 4.90 6.94
N TYR A 158 16.12 5.16 6.76
CA TYR A 158 15.05 4.61 7.61
C TYR A 158 14.00 3.87 6.80
N PHE A 159 13.46 2.83 7.43
CA PHE A 159 12.25 2.12 7.02
C PHE A 159 11.18 2.32 8.10
N TYR A 160 9.95 2.57 7.68
CA TYR A 160 8.80 2.77 8.55
C TYR A 160 7.76 1.68 8.28
N PHE A 161 7.17 1.15 9.34
CA PHE A 161 6.23 0.04 9.27
C PHE A 161 5.08 0.20 10.26
N ILE A 162 3.89 -0.19 9.84
CA ILE A 162 2.69 -0.30 10.65
C ILE A 162 2.28 -1.77 10.75
N ASP A 163 2.24 -2.29 11.97
CA ASP A 163 1.40 -3.45 12.32
C ASP A 163 0.13 -2.90 12.97
N THR A 164 -0.99 -2.91 12.24
CA THR A 164 -2.17 -2.07 12.55
C THR A 164 -2.67 -2.21 13.99
N PRO A 165 -2.86 -3.41 14.57
CA PRO A 165 -3.36 -3.56 15.93
C PRO A 165 -2.45 -2.99 17.00
N THR A 166 -1.15 -2.76 16.70
CA THR A 166 -0.22 -2.14 17.64
C THR A 166 -0.44 -0.63 17.78
N LYS A 167 -1.20 -0.01 16.87
CA LYS A 167 -1.47 1.44 16.81
C LYS A 167 -0.21 2.30 16.86
N LYS A 168 0.83 1.85 16.17
CA LYS A 168 2.14 2.49 16.16
C LYS A 168 2.71 2.53 14.75
N VAL A 169 3.53 3.55 14.50
CA VAL A 169 4.54 3.50 13.44
C VAL A 169 5.88 3.14 14.09
N VAL A 170 6.47 2.05 13.63
CA VAL A 170 7.81 1.62 14.02
C VAL A 170 8.80 2.05 12.96
N ARG A 171 9.89 2.71 13.39
CA ARG A 171 11.03 3.06 12.54
C ARG A 171 12.17 2.07 12.76
N TYR A 172 12.81 1.65 11.68
CA TYR A 172 14.03 0.86 11.66
C TYR A 172 15.14 1.62 10.95
N GLN A 173 16.38 1.45 11.39
CA GLN A 173 17.54 1.79 10.55
C GLN A 173 17.56 0.82 9.36
N TYR A 174 17.71 1.35 8.15
CA TYR A 174 17.63 0.60 6.90
C TYR A 174 18.93 0.73 6.12
N ASN A 175 19.44 -0.41 5.63
CA ASN A 175 20.60 -0.46 4.75
C ASN A 175 20.14 -0.63 3.30
N ILE A 176 20.24 0.42 2.49
CA ILE A 176 19.84 0.36 1.08
C ILE A 176 20.54 -0.75 0.28
N ARG A 177 21.81 -1.06 0.59
CA ARG A 177 22.61 -2.04 -0.16
C ARG A 177 22.14 -3.47 0.08
N THR A 178 21.73 -3.80 1.31
CA THR A 178 21.40 -5.19 1.71
C THR A 178 19.92 -5.41 1.94
N GLY A 179 19.18 -4.37 2.33
CA GLY A 179 17.77 -4.45 2.69
C GLY A 179 17.56 -4.84 4.13
N ASP A 180 18.62 -4.81 4.93
CA ASP A 180 18.53 -5.14 6.34
C ASP A 180 17.93 -3.98 7.11
N ILE A 181 17.10 -4.35 8.08
CA ILE A 181 16.47 -3.45 9.02
C ILE A 181 16.92 -3.81 10.44
N HIS A 182 17.19 -2.80 11.27
CA HIS A 182 17.69 -2.99 12.63
C HIS A 182 17.23 -1.86 13.54
N ASN A 183 17.41 -2.05 14.86
CA ASN A 183 17.12 -1.05 15.89
C ASN A 183 15.70 -0.45 15.80
N PRO A 184 14.64 -1.29 15.95
CA PRO A 184 13.26 -0.81 15.94
C PRO A 184 13.02 0.23 17.04
N SER A 185 12.28 1.29 16.70
CA SER A 185 11.83 2.33 17.62
C SER A 185 10.43 2.78 17.26
N ASP A 186 9.52 2.79 18.23
CA ASP A 186 8.22 3.43 18.08
C ASP A 186 8.43 4.94 17.89
N VAL A 187 7.89 5.52 16.83
CA VAL A 187 8.05 6.97 16.52
C VAL A 187 6.74 7.74 16.49
N ILE A 188 5.62 7.04 16.28
CA ILE A 188 4.27 7.60 16.33
C ILE A 188 3.40 6.59 17.07
N ILE A 189 2.56 7.07 17.99
CA ILE A 189 1.59 6.28 18.74
C ILE A 189 0.23 6.93 18.55
N PHE A 190 -0.73 6.19 18.00
CA PHE A 190 -2.08 6.69 17.74
C PHE A 190 -2.95 6.56 18.99
N SER A 191 -3.89 7.49 19.17
CA SER A 191 -4.86 7.41 20.24
C SER A 191 -6.00 6.44 19.89
N GLU A 192 -6.74 6.01 20.91
CA GLU A 192 -7.92 5.14 20.72
C GLU A 192 -8.99 5.76 19.80
N ASN A 193 -9.06 7.08 19.73
CA ASN A 193 -10.07 7.81 18.96
C ASN A 193 -9.65 8.10 17.51
N ASP A 194 -8.45 7.69 17.09
CA ASP A 194 -7.93 7.98 15.75
C ASP A 194 -8.39 6.99 14.68
N GLY A 195 -9.14 5.95 15.06
CA GLY A 195 -9.27 4.76 14.23
C GLY A 195 -7.99 3.93 14.25
N LEU A 196 -7.81 3.09 13.24
CA LEU A 196 -6.65 2.21 13.11
C LEU A 196 -5.72 2.71 11.98
N PRO A 197 -4.40 2.80 12.21
CA PRO A 197 -3.47 3.17 11.15
C PRO A 197 -3.39 2.03 10.13
N ASP A 198 -3.51 2.40 8.86
CA ASP A 198 -3.61 1.44 7.76
C ASP A 198 -2.44 1.64 6.78
N GLY A 199 -2.68 1.86 5.49
CA GLY A 199 -1.66 2.19 4.50
C GLY A 199 -0.99 3.56 4.72
N MET A 200 0.27 3.67 4.30
CA MET A 200 1.11 4.85 4.53
C MET A 200 1.99 5.19 3.33
N THR A 201 2.23 6.47 3.08
CA THR A 201 3.25 6.96 2.14
C THR A 201 4.10 8.07 2.78
N ILE A 202 5.07 8.62 2.05
CA ILE A 202 5.99 9.66 2.54
C ILE A 202 6.19 10.76 1.50
N ASP A 203 6.32 12.00 1.97
CA ASP A 203 6.66 13.15 1.14
C ASP A 203 8.17 13.46 1.11
N GLU A 204 8.58 14.36 0.21
CA GLU A 204 9.99 14.78 0.04
C GLU A 204 10.52 15.56 1.26
N GLU A 205 9.65 16.03 2.15
CA GLU A 205 10.03 16.64 3.43
C GLU A 205 10.26 15.58 4.53
N GLY A 206 10.09 14.29 4.22
CA GLY A 206 10.27 13.19 5.15
C GLY A 206 9.11 12.98 6.12
N CYS A 207 7.94 13.57 5.85
CA CYS A 207 6.74 13.38 6.66
C CYS A 207 5.89 12.23 6.14
N LEU A 208 5.32 11.46 7.06
CA LEU A 208 4.51 10.28 6.78
C LEU A 208 3.04 10.68 6.62
N TRP A 209 2.40 10.16 5.58
CA TRP A 209 0.98 10.33 5.28
C TRP A 209 0.27 9.00 5.52
N ILE A 210 -0.70 8.97 6.43
CA ILE A 210 -1.24 7.73 6.99
C ILE A 210 -2.76 7.73 6.88
N ALA A 211 -3.31 6.62 6.36
CA ALA A 211 -4.74 6.35 6.30
C ALA A 211 -5.26 5.81 7.63
N HIS A 212 -6.50 6.17 7.95
CA HIS A 212 -7.16 5.78 9.20
C HIS A 212 -8.42 4.98 8.94
N TRP A 213 -8.33 3.66 9.12
CA TRP A 213 -9.46 2.76 9.09
C TRP A 213 -10.42 3.06 10.25
N GLY A 214 -11.65 3.45 9.94
CA GLY A 214 -12.65 3.83 10.93
C GLY A 214 -12.44 5.23 11.51
N GLY A 215 -11.49 6.00 10.97
CA GLY A 215 -11.18 7.36 11.41
C GLY A 215 -11.60 8.46 10.44
N SER A 216 -12.13 8.10 9.25
CA SER A 216 -12.57 9.04 8.20
C SER A 216 -11.53 10.11 7.83
N LYS A 217 -10.24 9.78 7.84
CA LYS A 217 -9.18 10.79 7.66
C LYS A 217 -7.87 10.23 7.10
N ILE A 218 -7.08 11.15 6.56
CA ILE A 218 -5.64 11.00 6.32
C ILE A 218 -4.92 11.98 7.25
N THR A 219 -3.81 11.55 7.86
CA THR A 219 -2.98 12.42 8.69
C THR A 219 -1.56 12.53 8.14
N ARG A 220 -0.88 13.65 8.44
CA ARG A 220 0.52 13.87 8.11
C ARG A 220 1.33 14.01 9.41
N TRP A 221 2.41 13.27 9.55
CA TRP A 221 3.22 13.21 10.77
C TRP A 221 4.69 13.50 10.49
N ASN A 222 5.35 14.17 11.42
CA ASN A 222 6.80 14.24 11.47
C ASN A 222 7.34 13.04 12.27
N PRO A 223 7.97 12.04 11.62
CA PRO A 223 8.48 10.86 12.32
C PRO A 223 9.69 11.13 13.21
N SER A 224 10.32 12.31 13.11
CA SER A 224 11.46 12.69 13.96
C SER A 224 11.01 13.23 15.32
N THR A 225 9.86 13.91 15.37
CA THR A 225 9.30 14.49 16.61
C THR A 225 8.10 13.71 17.15
N GLY A 226 7.45 12.89 16.31
CA GLY A 226 6.19 12.23 16.64
C GLY A 226 4.97 13.15 16.56
N GLU A 227 5.12 14.36 16.02
CA GLU A 227 4.05 15.36 15.96
C GLU A 227 3.15 15.16 14.73
N GLN A 228 1.84 15.24 14.93
CA GLN A 228 0.87 15.34 13.84
C GLN A 228 0.85 16.76 13.29
N ILE A 229 1.27 16.93 12.04
CA ILE A 229 1.29 18.22 11.34
C ILE A 229 -0.09 18.56 10.78
N LEU A 230 -0.83 17.56 10.31
CA LEU A 230 -2.08 17.76 9.58
C LEU A 230 -3.05 16.59 9.78
N SER A 231 -4.34 16.90 9.74
CA SER A 231 -5.43 15.93 9.59
C SER A 231 -6.37 16.43 8.49
N ILE A 232 -6.65 15.58 7.51
CA ILE A 232 -7.56 15.85 6.39
C ILE A 232 -8.75 14.89 6.49
N PRO A 233 -9.99 15.37 6.67
CA PRO A 233 -11.16 14.51 6.67
C PRO A 233 -11.37 13.94 5.26
N ILE A 234 -11.75 12.67 5.17
CA ILE A 234 -12.12 11.99 3.92
C ILE A 234 -13.60 11.61 4.03
N PRO A 235 -14.41 11.82 2.97
CA PRO A 235 -15.84 11.46 3.00
C PRO A 235 -16.07 9.95 2.82
N ALA A 236 -15.37 9.13 3.61
CA ALA A 236 -15.52 7.69 3.74
C ALA A 236 -14.99 7.25 5.11
N LEU A 237 -15.72 6.36 5.81
CA LEU A 237 -15.36 5.90 7.15
C LEU A 237 -14.07 5.06 7.18
N TYR A 238 -13.97 4.09 6.27
CA TYR A 238 -12.83 3.20 6.15
C TYR A 238 -11.88 3.70 5.07
N VAL A 239 -10.96 4.58 5.47
CA VAL A 239 -9.84 5.04 4.64
C VAL A 239 -8.71 4.04 4.78
N THR A 240 -8.25 3.47 3.67
CA THR A 240 -7.41 2.27 3.68
C THR A 240 -5.95 2.57 3.38
N SER A 241 -5.66 3.37 2.36
CA SER A 241 -4.28 3.66 1.98
C SER A 241 -4.17 4.94 1.16
N CYS A 242 -2.93 5.37 0.89
CA CYS A 242 -2.67 6.52 0.04
C CYS A 242 -1.32 6.46 -0.67
N THR A 243 -1.24 7.15 -1.80
CA THR A 243 0.00 7.32 -2.57
C THR A 243 0.02 8.64 -3.31
N PHE A 244 1.22 9.20 -3.49
CA PHE A 244 1.38 10.40 -4.30
C PHE A 244 1.47 10.03 -5.78
N GLY A 245 0.83 10.84 -6.62
CA GLY A 245 0.77 10.67 -8.06
C GLY A 245 0.58 11.98 -8.81
N GLY A 246 0.09 11.86 -10.05
CA GLY A 246 0.06 12.95 -11.00
C GLY A 246 1.45 13.29 -11.58
N PRO A 247 1.52 14.21 -12.55
CA PRO A 247 2.76 14.54 -13.24
C PRO A 247 3.86 15.09 -12.32
N ASN A 248 3.45 15.76 -11.24
CA ASN A 248 4.35 16.44 -10.30
C ASN A 248 4.46 15.76 -8.94
N LEU A 249 3.83 14.58 -8.74
CA LEU A 249 3.74 13.90 -7.43
C LEU A 249 3.10 14.76 -6.33
N THR A 250 2.20 15.67 -6.70
CA THR A 250 1.47 16.57 -5.77
C THR A 250 0.04 16.11 -5.52
N ASP A 251 -0.42 15.08 -6.23
CA ASP A 251 -1.78 14.57 -6.14
C ASP A 251 -1.76 13.36 -5.21
N LEU A 252 -2.34 13.48 -4.01
CA LEU A 252 -2.46 12.35 -3.10
C LEU A 252 -3.73 11.56 -3.45
N TYR A 253 -3.56 10.37 -4.00
CA TYR A 253 -4.64 9.42 -4.21
C TYR A 253 -4.90 8.64 -2.93
N VAL A 254 -6.18 8.45 -2.59
CA VAL A 254 -6.64 7.82 -1.34
C VAL A 254 -7.65 6.73 -1.70
N THR A 255 -7.40 5.52 -1.21
CA THR A 255 -8.31 4.38 -1.33
C THR A 255 -9.21 4.28 -0.10
N THR A 256 -10.41 3.74 -0.28
CA THR A 256 -11.41 3.56 0.78
C THR A 256 -12.15 2.24 0.61
N ALA A 257 -12.88 1.80 1.64
CA ALA A 257 -13.58 0.51 1.64
C ALA A 257 -15.06 0.63 1.98
N ARG A 258 -15.85 -0.36 1.52
CA ARG A 258 -17.25 -0.58 1.94
C ARG A 258 -17.42 -1.80 2.84
N THR A 259 -16.44 -2.71 2.83
CA THR A 259 -16.52 -3.92 3.65
C THR A 259 -16.71 -3.54 5.12
N ARG A 260 -17.53 -4.32 5.83
CA ARG A 260 -17.92 -4.11 7.23
C ARG A 260 -18.74 -2.85 7.51
N MET A 261 -19.17 -2.09 6.49
CA MET A 261 -20.12 -0.99 6.70
C MET A 261 -21.55 -1.51 6.85
N THR A 262 -22.31 -0.86 7.73
CA THR A 262 -23.75 -1.01 7.87
C THR A 262 -24.51 -0.22 6.81
N ASP A 263 -25.80 -0.53 6.62
CA ASP A 263 -26.65 0.21 5.68
C ASP A 263 -26.76 1.71 6.01
N ASP A 264 -26.70 2.08 7.30
CA ASP A 264 -26.76 3.48 7.71
C ASP A 264 -25.44 4.22 7.46
N GLU A 265 -24.29 3.57 7.72
CA GLU A 265 -22.98 4.12 7.34
C GLU A 265 -22.87 4.26 5.81
N LEU A 266 -23.43 3.33 5.04
CA LEU A 266 -23.46 3.43 3.57
C LEU A 266 -24.34 4.58 3.06
N LYS A 267 -25.36 4.99 3.82
CA LYS A 267 -26.15 6.20 3.52
C LYS A 267 -25.40 7.47 3.90
N GLU A 268 -24.65 7.44 5.01
CA GLU A 268 -23.83 8.57 5.47
C GLU A 268 -22.62 8.80 4.55
N TYR A 269 -21.97 7.72 4.12
CA TYR A 269 -20.80 7.71 3.22
C TYR A 269 -21.15 7.01 1.89
N PRO A 270 -21.99 7.63 1.04
CA PRO A 270 -22.46 6.99 -0.19
C PRO A 270 -21.32 6.60 -1.12
N HIS A 271 -20.22 7.36 -1.13
CA HIS A 271 -19.03 7.15 -1.97
C HIS A 271 -17.92 6.33 -1.30
N ALA A 272 -18.18 5.69 -0.15
CA ALA A 272 -17.26 4.71 0.40
C ALA A 272 -16.96 3.59 -0.62
N GLY A 273 -15.71 3.12 -0.63
CA GLY A 273 -15.18 2.27 -1.71
C GLY A 273 -14.71 3.05 -2.94
N GLY A 274 -14.79 4.38 -2.92
CA GLY A 274 -14.29 5.26 -3.96
C GLY A 274 -12.79 5.53 -3.82
N ILE A 275 -12.20 6.00 -4.92
CA ILE A 275 -10.85 6.56 -4.96
C ILE A 275 -10.97 8.07 -4.95
N PHE A 276 -10.33 8.70 -3.98
CA PHE A 276 -10.28 10.15 -3.84
C PHE A 276 -8.92 10.70 -4.25
N ARG A 277 -8.89 11.96 -4.66
CA ARG A 277 -7.67 12.72 -4.95
C ARG A 277 -7.68 14.01 -4.14
N ILE A 278 -6.54 14.34 -3.56
CA ILE A 278 -6.30 15.59 -2.85
C ILE A 278 -5.11 16.27 -3.49
N GLN A 279 -5.30 17.50 -3.96
CA GLN A 279 -4.18 18.33 -4.41
C GLN A 279 -3.44 18.88 -3.19
N THR A 280 -2.19 18.47 -3.03
CA THR A 280 -1.33 18.89 -1.93
C THR A 280 -0.37 20.02 -2.34
N ASN A 281 0.13 20.76 -1.35
CA ASN A 281 1.17 21.77 -1.53
C ASN A 281 2.59 21.21 -1.30
N VAL A 282 2.70 19.93 -0.98
CA VAL A 282 3.96 19.20 -0.84
C VAL A 282 4.08 18.18 -1.95
N LYS A 283 5.29 17.70 -2.19
CA LYS A 283 5.55 16.70 -3.21
C LYS A 283 5.85 15.35 -2.56
N GLY A 284 5.27 14.30 -3.10
CA GLY A 284 5.55 12.92 -2.72
C GLY A 284 6.93 12.44 -3.17
N CYS A 285 7.44 11.41 -2.49
CA CYS A 285 8.58 10.67 -3.01
C CYS A 285 8.21 9.84 -4.26
N PRO A 286 9.16 9.56 -5.17
CA PRO A 286 8.93 8.67 -6.30
C PRO A 286 8.47 7.28 -5.85
N THR A 287 7.52 6.71 -6.58
CA THR A 287 7.20 5.27 -6.45
C THR A 287 8.30 4.47 -7.13
N TYR A 288 8.91 3.55 -6.40
CA TYR A 288 9.92 2.63 -6.95
C TYR A 288 9.27 1.43 -7.64
N SER A 289 9.97 0.85 -8.59
CA SER A 289 9.58 -0.37 -9.29
C SER A 289 10.50 -1.51 -8.90
N PHE A 290 10.01 -2.75 -8.98
CA PHE A 290 10.87 -3.91 -8.82
C PHE A 290 11.98 -3.89 -9.89
N CYS A 291 13.20 -4.29 -9.56
CA CYS A 291 14.32 -4.21 -10.48
C CYS A 291 15.19 -5.48 -10.48
N ASN A 292 14.81 -6.48 -11.27
CA ASN A 292 15.71 -7.58 -11.61
C ASN A 292 16.37 -7.33 -12.97
N LYS A 293 17.68 -7.08 -12.98
CA LYS A 293 18.45 -6.75 -14.20
C LYS A 293 18.73 -7.97 -15.10
N ASN A 294 18.51 -9.18 -14.60
CA ASN A 294 18.92 -10.42 -15.27
C ASN A 294 17.75 -11.24 -15.82
N ILE A 295 16.50 -10.82 -15.59
CA ILE A 295 15.32 -11.59 -15.98
C ILE A 295 14.38 -10.72 -16.83
N GLY A 296 14.27 -11.04 -18.12
CA GLY A 296 13.33 -10.38 -19.02
C GLY A 296 11.89 -10.82 -18.79
N ALA A 297 10.93 -10.06 -19.33
CA ALA A 297 9.48 -10.29 -19.21
C ALA A 297 9.03 -11.71 -19.62
N GLU A 298 9.81 -12.41 -20.45
CA GLU A 298 9.49 -13.75 -20.94
C GLU A 298 9.85 -14.88 -19.95
N THR A 299 10.61 -14.57 -18.90
CA THR A 299 11.14 -15.57 -17.96
C THR A 299 10.36 -15.63 -16.63
N ILE A 300 9.40 -14.73 -16.42
CA ILE A 300 8.46 -14.75 -15.29
C ILE A 300 7.04 -14.58 -15.81
#